data_AF-A0A3D5JD60-F1
#
_entry.id   AF-A0A3D5JD60-F1
#
_cell.length_a   1.000
_cell.length_b   1.000
_cell.length_c   1.000
_cell.angle_alpha   90.00
_cell.angle_beta   90.00
_cell.angle_gamma   90.00
#
_symmetry.space_group_name_H-M   'P 1'
#
loop_
_entity.id
_entity.type
_entity.pdbx_description
1 polymer ?
#
loop_
_entity_poly.entity_id
_entity_poly.type
_entity_poly.pdbx_seq_one_letter_code
_entity_poly.pdbx_strand_id
1 'polypeptide(L)' 'MSMKEAEKKLIFETLKETGGNRTHASRILGISIRTLRNKLNEYREEGEVFEFEAD' A
#
# COMPACT_ATOMS: atom_id res chain seq x y z
N MET A 1 -3.03 1.49 18.06
CA MET A 1 -2.85 1.72 16.61
C MET A 1 -2.24 3.10 16.42
N SER A 2 -1.02 3.18 15.91
CA SER A 2 -0.39 4.44 15.52
C SER A 2 -0.93 4.91 14.17
N MET A 3 -0.79 6.19 13.85
CA MET A 3 -1.16 6.73 12.53
C MET A 3 -0.45 6.01 11.39
N LYS A 4 0.80 5.57 11.62
CA LYS A 4 1.60 4.84 10.62
C LYS A 4 1.05 3.45 10.34
N GLU A 5 0.59 2.74 11.38
CA GLU A 5 -0.05 1.42 11.24
C GLU A 5 -1.39 1.53 10.49
N ALA A 6 -2.18 2.56 10.79
CA ALA A 6 -3.45 2.81 10.12
C ALA A 6 -3.26 3.14 8.63
N GLU A 7 -2.32 4.05 8.31
CA GLU A 7 -1.97 4.40 6.92
C GLU A 7 -1.52 3.15 6.14
N LYS A 8 -0.61 2.37 6.73
CA LYS A 8 -0.09 1.14 6.12
C LYS A 8 -1.18 0.11 5.84
N LYS A 9 -2.07 -0.13 6.81
CA LYS A 9 -3.20 -1.06 6.65
C LYS A 9 -4.10 -0.63 5.49
N LEU A 10 -4.44 0.65 5.43
CA LEU A 10 -5.28 1.21 4.37
C LEU A 10 -4.62 1.06 2.98
N ILE A 11 -3.31 1.32 2.89
CA ILE A 11 -2.55 1.15 1.64
C ILE A 11 -2.62 -0.30 1.15
N PHE A 12 -2.39 -1.26 2.04
CA PHE A 12 -2.38 -2.69 1.69
C PHE A 12 -3.77 -3.21 1.35
N GLU A 13 -4.80 -2.79 2.09
CA GLU A 13 -6.19 -3.14 1.79
C GLU A 13 -6.60 -2.63 0.41
N THR A 14 -6.27 -1.36 0.10
CA THR A 14 -6.55 -0.78 -1.23
C THR A 14 -5.77 -1.51 -2.33
N LEU A 15 -4.52 -1.91 -2.07
CA LEU A 15 -3.75 -2.70 -3.04
C LEU A 15 -4.36 -4.08 -3.26
N LYS A 16 -4.90 -4.73 -2.22
CA LYS A 16 -5.60 -6.01 -2.34
C LYS A 16 -6.86 -5.86 -3.20
N GLU A 17 -7.70 -4.87 -2.89
CA GLU A 17 -8.93 -4.58 -3.65
C GLU A 17 -8.67 -4.27 -5.12
N THR A 18 -7.52 -3.65 -5.42
CA THR A 18 -7.14 -3.27 -6.80
C THR A 18 -6.30 -4.33 -7.51
N GLY A 19 -6.09 -5.51 -6.93
CA GLY A 19 -5.25 -6.55 -7.51
C GLY A 19 -3.79 -6.13 -7.73
N GLY A 20 -3.29 -5.21 -6.88
CA GLY A 20 -1.91 -4.73 -6.91
C GLY A 20 -1.69 -3.60 -7.91
N ASN A 21 -2.75 -3.09 -8.54
CA ASN A 21 -2.67 -1.98 -9.47
C ASN A 21 -2.38 -0.66 -8.73
N ARG A 22 -1.10 -0.33 -8.62
CA ARG A 22 -0.60 0.87 -7.90
C ARG A 22 -1.19 2.18 -8.44
N THR A 23 -1.43 2.29 -9.74
CA THR A 23 -2.05 3.48 -10.35
C THR A 23 -3.52 3.62 -9.95
N HIS A 24 -4.22 2.50 -9.80
CA HIS A 24 -5.61 2.51 -9.32
C HIS A 24 -5.65 2.78 -7.81
N ALA A 25 -4.82 2.08 -7.03
CA ALA A 25 -4.74 2.27 -5.58
C ALA A 25 -4.36 3.70 -5.19
N SER A 26 -3.41 4.33 -5.89
CA SER A 26 -3.02 5.72 -5.59
C SER A 26 -4.16 6.71 -5.83
N ARG A 27 -5.02 6.44 -6.83
CA ARG A 27 -6.21 7.26 -7.09
C ARG A 27 -7.27 7.11 -5.99
N ILE A 28 -7.50 5.89 -5.50
CA ILE A 28 -8.42 5.64 -4.37
C ILE A 28 -7.90 6.30 -3.08
N LEU A 29 -6.61 6.15 -2.79
CA LEU A 29 -5.95 6.72 -1.60
C LEU A 29 -5.80 8.25 -1.66
N GLY A 30 -6.07 8.89 -2.81
CA GLY A 30 -5.91 10.33 -2.98
C GLY A 30 -4.46 10.82 -2.93
N ILE A 31 -3.49 9.95 -3.23
CA ILE A 31 -2.06 10.28 -3.22
C ILE A 31 -1.44 10.11 -4.60
N SER A 32 -0.28 10.73 -4.81
CA SER A 32 0.48 10.49 -6.05
C SER A 32 0.99 9.05 -6.11
N ILE A 33 1.11 8.49 -7.32
CA ILE A 33 1.73 7.16 -7.52
C ILE A 33 3.18 7.11 -7.00
N ARG A 34 3.89 8.25 -7.02
CA ARG A 34 5.23 8.38 -6.45
C ARG A 34 5.19 8.20 -4.92
N THR A 35 4.25 8.84 -4.25
CA THR A 35 4.05 8.71 -2.80
C THR A 35 3.76 7.27 -2.42
N LEU A 36 2.83 6.62 -3.14
CA LEU A 36 2.51 5.21 -2.91
C LEU A 36 3.76 4.32 -3.08
N ARG A 37 4.54 4.53 -4.14
CA ARG A 37 5.78 3.77 -4.36
C ARG A 37 6.80 3.99 -3.25
N ASN A 38 6.97 5.24 -2.79
CA ASN A 38 7.89 5.55 -1.69
C ASN A 38 7.47 4.83 -0.41
N LYS A 39 6.18 4.88 -0.05
CA LYS A 39 5.63 4.16 1.11
C LYS A 39 5.84 2.65 1.01
N LEU A 40 5.61 2.06 -0.16
CA LEU A 40 5.88 0.63 -0.36
C LEU A 40 7.36 0.27 -0.23
N ASN A 41 8.27 1.14 -0.66
CA ASN A 41 9.69 0.94 -0.46
C ASN A 41 10.08 1.06 1.02
N GLU A 42 9.56 2.07 1.73
CA GLU A 42 9.76 2.23 3.18
C GLU A 42 9.31 0.98 3.94
N TYR A 43 8.11 0.47 3.64
CA TYR A 43 7.61 -0.74 4.29
C TYR A 43 8.47 -1.97 3.96
N ARG A 44 8.95 -2.10 2.72
CA ARG A 44 9.86 -3.19 2.35
C ARG A 44 11.19 -3.12 3.10
N GLU A 45 11.74 -1.91 3.31
CA GLU A 45 12.95 -1.69 4.10
C GLU A 45 12.73 -1.98 5.59
N GLU A 46 11.52 -1.76 6.08
CA GLU A 46 11.08 -2.13 7.44
C GLU A 46 10.81 -3.64 7.60
N GLY A 47 11.03 -4.45 6.55
CA GLY A 47 10.85 -5.91 6.57
C GLY A 47 9.42 -6.37 6.31
N GLU A 48 8.55 -5.47 5.85
CA GLU A 48 7.13 -5.73 5.67
C GLU A 48 6.84 -6.13 4.23
N VAL A 49 6.48 -7.39 4.03
CA VAL A 49 6.17 -7.95 2.72
C VAL A 49 4.66 -7.97 2.53
N PHE A 50 4.20 -7.37 1.44
CA PHE A 50 2.81 -7.51 1.02
C PHE A 50 2.67 -8.83 0.26
N GLU A 51 2.18 -9.87 0.94
CA GLU A 51 1.83 -11.13 0.32
C GLU A 51 0.46 -11.02 -0.34
N PHE A 52 0.44 -11.25 -1.66
CA PHE A 52 -0.79 -11.51 -2.38
C PHE A 52 -1.14 -12.98 -2.17
N GLU A 53 -2.12 -13.25 -1.31
CA GLU A 53 -2.88 -14.49 -1.40
C GLU A 53 -3.73 -14.40 -2.68
N ALA A 54 -3.19 -14.95 -3.77
CA ALA A 54 -3.95 -15.21 -4.97
C ALA A 54 -4.74 -16.50 -4.73
N ASP A 55 -5.98 -16.39 -4.26
CA ASP A 55 -6.98 -17.46 -4.31
C ASP A 55 -7.46 -17.70 -5.75
#